data_AF-A0A963ULA9-F1
#
_entry.id   AF-A0A963ULA9-F1
#
_cell.length_a   1.000
_cell.length_b   1.000
_cell.length_c   1.000
_cell.angle_alpha   90.00
_cell.angle_beta   90.00
_cell.angle_gamma   90.00
#
_symmetry.space_group_name_H-M   'P 1'
#
loop_
_entity.id
_entity.type
_entity.pdbx_description
1 polymer ?
#
loop_
_entity_poly.entity_id
_entity_poly.type
_entity_poly.pdbx_seq_one_letter_code
_entity_poly.pdbx_strand_id
1 'polypeptide(L)'
;MIRTGREYRDSIRDGREVCVNGERVSDVTTHPQFKPLADIRARIFGMAHEAGTRDIVTVTRMGEVNAVGDALPYSQADWWASTRTCRDSAVSRRFSAEQHGPNAGGAAAG
;
A
#
# COMPACT_ATOMS: atom_id res chain seq x y z
N MET A 1 -7.50 15.15 0.20
CA MET A 1 -6.06 15.15 0.51
C MET A 1 -5.64 13.75 0.91
N ILE A 2 -4.57 13.21 0.32
CA ILE A 2 -4.09 11.85 0.58
C ILE A 2 -3.16 11.86 1.79
N ARG A 3 -3.45 11.06 2.82
CA ARG A 3 -2.59 10.94 4.02
C ARG A 3 -1.19 10.46 3.64
N THR A 4 -0.19 10.92 4.37
CA THR A 4 1.17 10.36 4.38
C THR A 4 1.22 9.06 5.20
N GLY A 5 2.29 8.28 5.04
CA GLY A 5 2.48 7.08 5.85
C GLY A 5 2.60 7.34 7.35
N ARG A 6 3.09 8.52 7.76
CA ARG A 6 3.13 8.93 9.16
C ARG A 6 1.73 9.24 9.68
N GLU A 7 0.98 10.07 8.97
CA GLU A 7 -0.40 10.41 9.32
C GLU A 7 -1.31 9.17 9.37
N TYR A 8 -1.07 8.17 8.52
CA TYR A 8 -1.77 6.90 8.62
C TYR A 8 -1.49 6.18 9.96
N ARG A 9 -0.21 6.06 10.37
CA ARG A 9 0.15 5.42 11.64
C ARG A 9 -0.45 6.16 12.83
N ASP A 10 -0.44 7.49 12.80
CA ASP A 10 -1.05 8.29 13.85
C ASP A 10 -2.58 8.11 13.86
N SER A 11 -3.21 7.97 12.69
CA SER A 11 -4.67 7.79 12.60
C SER A 11 -5.18 6.45 13.17
N ILE A 12 -4.33 5.42 13.22
CA ILE A 12 -4.71 4.11 13.78
C ILE A 12 -4.35 3.97 15.27
N ARG A 13 -3.74 5.00 15.87
CA ARG A 13 -3.52 5.13 17.32
C ARG A 13 -4.69 5.88 17.98
N ASP A 14 -5.90 5.43 17.69
CA ASP A 14 -7.16 6.06 18.09
C ASP A 14 -7.75 5.51 19.40
N GLY A 15 -7.01 4.64 20.11
CA GLY A 15 -7.48 4.02 21.35
C GLY A 15 -8.40 2.82 21.15
N ARG A 16 -8.49 2.28 19.92
CA ARG A 16 -9.23 1.04 19.63
C ARG A 16 -8.85 -0.13 20.55
N GLU A 17 -9.85 -0.94 20.87
CA GLU A 17 -9.67 -2.15 21.66
C GLU A 17 -9.37 -3.32 20.72
N VAL A 18 -8.10 -3.73 20.69
CA VAL A 18 -7.66 -4.89 19.90
C VAL A 18 -7.08 -5.93 20.86
N CYS A 19 -7.57 -7.16 20.77
CA CYS A 19 -7.09 -8.27 21.58
C CYS A 19 -6.48 -9.35 20.68
N VAL A 20 -5.36 -9.93 21.13
CA VAL A 20 -4.64 -11.00 20.44
C VAL A 20 -4.21 -12.01 21.47
N ASN A 21 -4.46 -13.31 21.21
CA ASN A 21 -4.08 -14.39 22.12
C ASN A 21 -4.56 -14.19 23.58
N GLY A 22 -5.67 -13.49 23.78
CA GLY A 22 -6.21 -13.19 25.12
C GLY A 22 -5.64 -11.93 25.79
N GLU A 23 -4.67 -11.24 25.17
CA GLU A 23 -4.08 -10.01 25.69
C GLU A 23 -4.53 -8.77 24.91
N ARG A 24 -4.70 -7.65 25.61
CA ARG A 24 -5.07 -6.36 25.00
C ARG A 24 -3.82 -5.68 24.45
N VAL A 25 -3.86 -5.30 23.17
CA VAL A 25 -2.77 -4.62 22.49
C VAL A 25 -2.85 -3.12 22.79
N SER A 26 -1.77 -2.56 23.36
CA SER A 26 -1.65 -1.14 23.68
C SER A 26 -1.39 -0.26 22.44
N ASP A 27 -0.59 -0.77 21.49
CA ASP A 27 -0.29 -0.07 20.23
C ASP A 27 -0.20 -1.06 19.05
N VAL A 28 -1.17 -0.95 18.14
CA VAL A 28 -1.26 -1.79 16.94
C VAL A 28 -0.13 -1.52 15.92
N THR A 29 0.51 -0.36 16.00
CA THR A 29 1.59 0.02 15.06
C THR A 29 2.94 -0.62 15.40
N THR A 30 3.11 -1.01 16.66
CA THR A 30 4.37 -1.57 17.18
C THR A 30 4.26 -3.05 17.54
N HIS A 31 3.04 -3.56 17.77
CA HIS A 31 2.80 -4.95 18.10
C HIS A 31 3.39 -5.90 17.05
N PRO A 32 4.20 -6.91 17.42
CA PRO A 32 4.95 -7.75 16.48
C PRO A 32 4.09 -8.41 15.38
N GLN A 33 2.86 -8.80 15.71
CA GLN A 33 1.97 -9.45 14.74
C GLN A 33 1.29 -8.46 13.76
N PHE A 34 1.12 -7.20 14.16
CA PHE A 34 0.42 -6.19 13.35
C PHE A 34 1.35 -5.23 12.64
N LYS A 35 2.53 -5.00 13.20
CA LYS A 35 3.55 -4.10 12.68
C LYS A 35 3.84 -4.32 11.19
N PRO A 36 4.04 -5.55 10.67
CA PRO A 36 4.28 -5.76 9.25
C PRO A 36 3.15 -5.23 8.36
N LEU A 37 1.89 -5.48 8.75
CA LEU A 37 0.72 -5.01 8.01
C LEU A 37 0.53 -3.49 8.13
N ALA A 38 0.75 -2.94 9.33
CA ALA A 38 0.70 -1.50 9.55
C ALA A 38 1.74 -0.76 8.70
N ASP A 39 2.96 -1.30 8.59
CA ASP A 39 4.02 -0.72 7.77
C ASP A 39 3.75 -0.83 6.27
N ILE A 40 3.22 -1.96 5.79
CA ILE A 40 2.79 -2.09 4.38
C ILE A 40 1.73 -1.04 4.06
N ARG A 41 0.73 -0.89 4.93
CA ARG A 41 -0.34 0.10 4.70
C ARG A 41 0.20 1.53 4.77
N ALA A 42 1.10 1.84 5.70
CA ALA A 42 1.79 3.12 5.75
C ALA A 42 2.61 3.40 4.48
N ARG A 43 3.25 2.38 3.89
CA ARG A 43 3.98 2.50 2.62
C ARG A 43 3.06 2.88 1.48
N ILE A 44 1.87 2.29 1.39
CA ILE A 44 0.87 2.62 0.35
C ILE A 44 0.52 4.11 0.40
N PHE A 45 0.25 4.65 1.59
CA PHE A 45 0.01 6.09 1.76
C PHE A 45 1.24 6.93 1.39
N GLY A 46 2.45 6.47 1.71
CA GLY A 46 3.69 7.15 1.35
C GLY A 46 3.93 7.27 -0.16
N MET A 47 3.57 6.27 -0.96
CA MET A 47 3.79 6.27 -2.42
C MET A 47 3.12 7.47 -3.13
N ALA A 48 1.97 7.93 -2.64
CA ALA A 48 1.30 9.09 -3.22
C ALA A 48 2.12 10.40 -3.12
N HIS A 49 3.12 10.44 -2.26
CA HIS A 49 3.98 11.60 -2.01
C HIS A 49 5.40 11.45 -2.60
N GLU A 50 5.71 10.31 -3.22
CA GLU A 50 7.02 10.04 -3.81
C GLU A 50 7.01 10.31 -5.31
N ALA A 51 7.99 11.08 -5.81
CA ALA A 51 8.06 11.47 -7.23
C ALA A 51 8.01 10.26 -8.20
N GLY A 52 8.64 9.14 -7.83
CA GLY A 52 8.70 7.95 -8.69
C GLY A 52 7.42 7.09 -8.71
N THR A 53 6.48 7.29 -7.79
CA THR A 53 5.26 6.46 -7.71
C THR A 53 3.96 7.24 -7.71
N ARG A 54 4.00 8.56 -7.43
CA ARG A 54 2.83 9.45 -7.40
C ARG A 54 1.97 9.37 -8.66
N ASP A 55 2.58 9.40 -9.84
CA ASP A 55 1.82 9.38 -11.12
C ASP A 55 1.13 8.04 -11.39
N ILE A 56 1.60 6.97 -10.75
CA ILE A 56 1.00 5.65 -10.88
C ILE A 56 -0.17 5.50 -9.89
N VAL A 57 -0.02 6.03 -8.67
CA VAL A 57 -0.95 5.78 -7.56
C VAL A 57 -1.97 6.90 -7.32
N THR A 58 -1.86 8.03 -8.03
CA THR A 58 -2.77 9.17 -7.91
C THR A 58 -3.43 9.54 -9.24
N VAL A 59 -4.63 10.10 -9.16
CA VAL A 59 -5.40 10.63 -10.30
C VAL A 59 -5.92 12.01 -9.93
N THR A 60 -5.85 12.96 -10.88
CA THR A 60 -6.46 14.28 -10.70
C THR A 60 -7.82 14.30 -11.38
N ARG A 61 -8.86 14.64 -10.63
CA ARG A 61 -10.22 14.75 -11.14
C ARG A 61 -10.88 15.99 -10.58
N MET A 62 -11.46 16.81 -11.47
CA MET A 62 -12.14 18.06 -11.09
C MET A 62 -11.28 18.98 -10.21
N GLY A 63 -9.96 19.00 -10.46
CA GLY A 63 -8.99 19.81 -9.69
C GLY A 63 -8.51 19.17 -8.39
N GLU A 64 -9.03 18.00 -8.00
CA GLU A 64 -8.63 17.30 -6.79
C GLU A 64 -7.78 16.07 -7.07
N VAL A 65 -6.71 15.89 -6.28
CA VAL A 65 -5.83 14.72 -6.35
C VAL A 65 -6.34 13.63 -5.41
N ASN A 66 -6.69 12.48 -5.98
CA ASN A 66 -7.21 11.31 -5.29
C ASN A 66 -6.33 10.09 -5.53
N ALA A 67 -6.35 9.12 -4.61
CA ALA A 67 -5.69 7.84 -4.84
C ALA A 67 -6.45 7.06 -5.91
N VAL A 68 -5.75 6.43 -6.86
CA VAL A 68 -6.39 5.64 -7.94
C VAL A 68 -7.26 4.52 -7.37
N GLY A 69 -6.84 3.92 -6.25
CA GLY A 69 -7.60 2.84 -5.60
C GLY A 69 -8.94 3.28 -4.99
N ASP A 70 -9.08 4.56 -4.64
CA ASP A 70 -10.31 5.12 -4.06
C ASP A 70 -11.18 5.83 -5.11
N ALA A 71 -10.64 6.04 -6.33
CA ALA A 71 -11.37 6.69 -7.41
C ALA A 71 -12.32 5.71 -8.10
N LEU A 72 -13.59 6.10 -8.23
CA LEU A 72 -14.57 5.31 -8.96
C LEU A 72 -14.20 5.24 -10.45
N PRO A 73 -14.25 4.06 -11.08
CA PRO A 73 -14.01 3.92 -12.51
C PRO A 73 -15.27 4.32 -13.30
N TYR A 74 -15.14 5.26 -14.24
CA TYR A 74 -16.23 5.67 -15.14
C TYR A 74 -15.93 5.34 -16.60
N SER A 75 -14.71 4.91 -16.88
CA SER A 75 -14.24 4.50 -18.19
C SER A 75 -13.36 3.25 -18.09
N GLN A 76 -13.16 2.58 -19.22
CA GLN A 76 -12.22 1.46 -19.30
C GLN A 76 -10.78 1.89 -18.99
N ALA A 77 -10.41 3.13 -19.32
CA ALA A 77 -9.11 3.68 -18.99
C ALA A 77 -8.90 3.80 -17.47
N ASP A 78 -9.94 4.17 -16.71
CA ASP A 78 -9.88 4.22 -15.24
C ASP A 78 -9.67 2.82 -14.65
N TRP A 79 -10.37 1.82 -15.21
CA TRP A 79 -10.20 0.43 -14.79
C TRP A 79 -8.78 -0.06 -15.02
N TRP A 80 -8.21 0.19 -16.20
CA TRP A 80 -6.82 -0.15 -16.51
C TRP A 80 -5.81 0.64 -15.67
N ALA A 81 -6.11 1.88 -15.29
CA ALA A 81 -5.27 2.66 -14.36
C ALA A 81 -5.24 2.01 -12.97
N SER A 82 -6.38 1.54 -12.46
CA SER A 82 -6.46 0.79 -11.21
C SER A 82 -5.68 -0.53 -11.28
N THR A 83 -5.82 -1.28 -12.39
CA THR A 83 -5.04 -2.51 -12.61
C THR A 83 -3.53 -2.23 -12.64
N ARG A 84 -3.09 -1.17 -13.33
CA ARG A 84 -1.69 -0.74 -13.37
C ARG A 84 -1.19 -0.36 -11.98
N THR A 85 -1.98 0.37 -11.20
CA THR A 85 -1.65 0.72 -9.81
C THR A 85 -1.41 -0.52 -8.97
N CYS A 86 -2.33 -1.49 -9.04
CA CYS A 86 -2.21 -2.74 -8.29
C CYS A 86 -0.94 -3.52 -8.69
N ARG A 87 -0.72 -3.70 -10.00
CA ARG A 87 0.39 -4.51 -10.53
C ARG A 87 1.76 -3.83 -10.38
N ASP A 88 1.84 -2.55 -10.72
CA ASP A 88 3.11 -1.87 -10.97
C ASP A 88 3.61 -1.09 -9.75
N SER A 89 2.76 -0.89 -8.73
CA SER A 89 3.17 -0.25 -7.47
C SER A 89 4.31 -1.02 -6.78
N ALA A 90 5.20 -0.26 -6.12
CA ALA A 90 6.40 -0.79 -5.48
C ALA A 90 6.09 -1.86 -4.41
N VAL A 91 4.89 -1.83 -3.82
CA VAL A 91 4.42 -2.83 -2.85
C VAL A 91 4.26 -4.21 -3.50
N SER A 92 3.69 -4.28 -4.71
CA SER A 92 3.52 -5.55 -5.41
C SER A 92 4.87 -6.13 -5.88
N ARG A 93 5.81 -5.27 -6.32
CA ARG A 93 7.16 -5.70 -6.73
C ARG A 93 7.99 -6.25 -5.58
N ARG A 94 7.93 -5.60 -4.41
CA ARG A 94 8.62 -6.05 -3.20
C ARG A 94 8.06 -7.38 -2.68
N PHE A 95 6.74 -7.51 -2.65
CA PHE A 95 6.09 -8.75 -2.24
C PHE A 95 6.43 -9.92 -3.19
N SER A 96 6.44 -9.69 -4.50
CA SER A 96 6.86 -10.71 -5.48
C SER A 96 8.34 -11.09 -5.33
N ALA A 97 9.24 -10.13 -5.05
CA ALA A 97 10.66 -10.41 -4.85
C ALA A 97 10.94 -11.17 -3.54
N GLU A 98 10.20 -10.86 -2.47
CA GLU A 98 10.33 -11.53 -1.17
C GLU A 98 9.82 -12.99 -1.21
N GLN A 99 8.81 -13.29 -2.03
CA GLN A 99 8.24 -14.65 -2.16
C GLN A 99 9.06 -15.60 -3.04
N HIS A 100 9.81 -15.10 -4.03
CA HIS A 100 10.51 -15.96 -5.00
C HIS A 100 12.01 -16.13 -4.75
N GLY A 101 12.60 -15.36 -3.82
CA GLY A 101 14.02 -15.45 -3.49
C GLY A 101 14.96 -15.16 -4.68
N PRO A 102 16.27 -15.02 -4.45
CA PRO A 102 17.25 -14.71 -5.50
C PRO A 102 17.52 -15.86 -6.50
N ASN A 103 16.79 -16.98 -6.43
CA ASN A 103 17.12 -18.21 -7.17
C ASN A 103 16.06 -18.67 -8.19
N ALA A 104 15.16 -17.77 -8.62
CA ALA A 104 14.15 -18.05 -9.65
C ALA A 104 14.64 -17.69 -11.08
N GLY A 105 15.94 -17.84 -11.34
CA GLY A 105 16.59 -17.51 -12.62
C GLY A 105 17.53 -18.61 -13.08
N GLY A 106 17.02 -19.82 -13.27
CA GLY A 106 17.85 -20.97 -13.63
C GLY A 106 17.09 -22.12 -14.27
N ALA A 107 16.22 -21.84 -15.25
CA ALA A 107 15.70 -22.87 -16.14
C ALA A 107 15.04 -22.25 -17.39
N ALA A 108 15.84 -21.84 -18.38
CA ALA A 108 15.47 -21.82 -19.80
C ALA A 108 16.65 -21.35 -20.66
N ALA A 109 17.52 -22.30 -21.02
CA ALA A 109 18.33 -22.21 -22.23
C ALA A 109 18.59 -23.64 -22.68
N GLY A 110 17.68 -24.15 -23.50
CA GLY A 110 17.93 -25.24 -24.45
C GLY A 110 18.09 -24.65 -25.84
#